data_AF-A0A497AHA2-F1
#
_entry.id   AF-A0A497AHA2-F1
#
_cell.length_a   1.000
_cell.length_b   1.000
_cell.length_c   1.000
_cell.angle_alpha   90.00
_cell.angle_beta   90.00
_cell.angle_gamma   90.00
#
_symmetry.space_group_name_H-M   'P 1'
#
loop_
_entity.id
_entity.type
_entity.pdbx_description
1 polymer ?
#
loop_
_entity_poly.entity_id
_entity_poly.type
_entity_poly.pdbx_seq_one_letter_code
_entity_poly.pdbx_strand_id
1 'polypeptide(L)'
;MTKQKVKLDTKRRPVSVRVPSDEVETQGEGSWVEFRRRMKAKHLGVIAQMAGLQDLSFQEDPGAVVSVIERMGEMLGPFVMGWNWVDEDGEPYPQPKNNAEVFGELDMDELMWLIEKMGEQVSKRKN
;
A
#
# COMPACT_ATOMS: atom_id res chain seq x y z
N MET A 1 -4.40 39.47 36.51
CA MET A 1 -4.15 39.19 35.08
C MET A 1 -4.04 37.69 34.89
N THR A 2 -5.12 37.02 34.48
CA THR A 2 -5.17 35.55 34.37
C THR A 2 -5.18 35.16 32.90
N LYS A 3 -4.06 34.64 32.39
CA LYS A 3 -3.97 34.14 31.03
C LYS A 3 -4.60 32.74 30.95
N GLN A 4 -5.80 32.65 30.39
CA GLN A 4 -6.40 31.38 29.97
C GLN A 4 -5.55 30.77 28.84
N LYS A 5 -4.97 29.60 29.10
CA LYS A 5 -4.36 28.77 28.05
C LYS A 5 -5.47 28.15 27.21
N VAL A 6 -5.65 28.64 25.99
CA VAL A 6 -6.49 28.01 24.96
C VAL A 6 -5.92 26.63 24.70
N LYS A 7 -6.64 25.57 25.08
CA LYS A 7 -6.35 24.21 24.66
C LYS A 7 -6.74 24.09 23.19
N LEU A 8 -5.76 24.12 22.29
CA LEU A 8 -5.97 23.75 20.90
C LEU A 8 -6.37 22.28 20.86
N ASP A 9 -7.66 22.03 20.66
CA ASP A 9 -8.23 20.72 20.38
C ASP A 9 -7.65 20.19 19.06
N THR A 10 -6.54 19.47 19.18
CA THR A 10 -5.82 18.87 18.06
C THR A 10 -6.53 17.58 17.71
N LYS A 11 -7.66 17.66 17.00
CA LYS A 11 -8.29 16.51 16.35
C LYS A 11 -7.22 15.78 15.52
N ARG A 12 -6.70 14.67 16.04
CA ARG A 12 -5.66 13.87 15.38
C ARG A 12 -6.26 13.33 14.09
N ARG A 13 -5.78 13.84 12.94
CA ARG A 13 -6.17 13.29 11.63
C ARG A 13 -5.85 11.78 11.61
N PRO A 14 -6.70 10.95 10.97
CA PRO A 14 -6.50 9.51 10.91
C PRO A 14 -5.13 9.17 10.28
N VAL A 15 -4.49 8.15 10.84
CA VAL A 15 -3.12 7.71 10.49
C VAL A 15 -3.09 6.98 9.14
N SER A 16 -4.26 6.54 8.69
CA SER A 16 -4.50 5.73 7.51
C SER A 16 -5.71 6.23 6.71
N VAL A 17 -5.91 5.67 5.53
CA VAL A 17 -7.06 5.87 4.64
C VAL A 17 -7.43 4.52 4.04
N ARG A 18 -8.72 4.18 4.04
CA ARG A 18 -9.22 3.03 3.29
C ARG A 18 -9.53 3.47 1.87
N VAL A 19 -9.04 2.69 0.91
CA VAL A 19 -9.27 2.86 -0.51
C VAL A 19 -10.11 1.66 -0.95
N PRO A 20 -11.30 1.87 -1.51
CA PRO A 20 -12.07 0.78 -2.11
C PRO A 20 -11.25 0.12 -3.21
N SER A 21 -11.28 -1.21 -3.26
CA SER A 21 -10.57 -2.03 -4.25
C SER A 21 -11.55 -2.83 -5.12
N ASP A 22 -12.79 -2.35 -5.25
CA ASP A 22 -13.86 -3.02 -6.01
C ASP A 22 -13.52 -3.21 -7.50
N GLU A 23 -12.52 -2.49 -7.99
CA GLU A 23 -11.98 -2.58 -9.35
C GLU A 23 -10.95 -3.71 -9.53
N VAL A 24 -10.49 -4.33 -8.44
CA VAL A 24 -9.66 -5.54 -8.47
C VAL A 24 -10.60 -6.73 -8.70
N GLU A 25 -10.51 -7.32 -9.89
CA GLU A 25 -11.45 -8.35 -10.36
C GLU A 25 -11.56 -9.54 -9.40
N THR A 26 -10.44 -9.96 -8.81
CA THR A 26 -10.37 -11.08 -7.86
C THR A 26 -11.02 -10.79 -6.51
N GLN A 27 -11.16 -9.52 -6.11
CA GLN A 27 -11.62 -9.13 -4.78
C GLN A 27 -13.10 -8.73 -4.71
N GLY A 28 -13.65 -8.21 -5.82
CA GLY A 28 -15.06 -7.89 -5.93
C GLY A 28 -15.57 -6.76 -5.02
N GLU A 29 -16.89 -6.63 -4.94
CA GLU A 29 -17.57 -5.50 -4.29
C GLU A 29 -17.44 -5.52 -2.76
N GLY A 30 -17.16 -4.35 -2.17
CA GLY A 30 -16.97 -4.16 -0.74
C GLY A 30 -15.52 -4.42 -0.28
N SER A 31 -14.62 -4.73 -1.21
CA SER A 31 -13.20 -4.91 -0.92
C SER A 31 -12.50 -3.56 -0.68
N TRP A 32 -11.52 -3.55 0.21
CA TRP A 32 -10.75 -2.36 0.54
C TRP A 32 -9.34 -2.69 1.02
N VAL A 33 -8.46 -1.71 0.79
CA VAL A 33 -7.10 -1.69 1.33
C VAL A 33 -6.89 -0.42 2.13
N GLU A 34 -6.28 -0.57 3.31
CA GLU A 34 -5.94 0.51 4.21
C GLU A 34 -4.48 0.94 4.01
N PHE A 35 -4.29 2.15 3.49
CA PHE A 35 -2.97 2.74 3.28
C PHE A 35 -2.59 3.71 4.39
N ARG A 36 -1.32 3.76 4.74
CA ARG A 36 -0.75 4.73 5.68
C ARG A 36 -0.78 6.13 5.06
N ARG A 37 -1.52 7.03 5.71
CA ARG A 37 -1.68 8.42 5.25
C ARG A 37 -0.42 9.26 5.43
N ARG A 38 0.44 8.91 6.39
CA ARG A 38 1.69 9.64 6.71
C ARG A 38 2.93 8.84 6.34
N MET A 39 3.54 9.24 5.24
CA MET A 39 4.83 8.72 4.79
C MET A 39 5.97 9.60 5.33
N LYS A 40 7.07 8.96 5.72
CA LYS A 40 8.32 9.65 6.09
C LYS A 40 9.08 10.00 4.80
N ALA A 41 9.95 11.02 4.81
CA ALA A 41 10.73 11.38 3.62
C ALA A 41 11.52 10.20 3.03
N LYS A 42 12.04 9.31 3.89
CA LYS A 42 12.73 8.06 3.46
C LYS A 42 11.86 7.14 2.58
N HIS A 43 10.55 7.24 2.69
CA HIS A 43 9.61 6.45 1.90
C HIS A 43 9.40 7.02 0.48
N LEU A 44 9.68 8.32 0.26
CA LEU A 44 9.56 8.93 -1.07
C LEU A 44 10.61 8.39 -2.04
N GLY A 45 11.82 8.11 -1.53
CA GLY A 45 12.89 7.50 -2.34
C GLY A 45 12.53 6.11 -2.84
N VAL A 46 11.81 5.33 -2.03
CA VAL A 46 11.31 3.99 -2.40
C VAL A 46 10.29 4.09 -3.53
N ILE A 47 9.37 5.03 -3.44
CA ILE A 47 8.30 5.21 -4.43
C ILE A 47 8.87 5.74 -5.76
N ALA A 48 9.87 6.64 -5.70
CA ALA A 48 10.58 7.10 -6.89
C ALA A 48 11.32 5.96 -7.61
N GLN A 49 11.86 4.99 -6.87
CA GLN A 49 12.44 3.77 -7.46
C GLN A 49 11.36 2.92 -8.14
N MET A 50 10.17 2.78 -7.54
CA MET A 50 9.06 2.02 -8.16
C MET A 50 8.55 2.64 -9.46
N ALA A 51 8.42 3.96 -9.54
CA ALA A 51 8.02 4.62 -10.78
C ALA A 51 9.02 4.33 -11.92
N GLY A 52 10.29 4.09 -11.61
CA GLY A 52 11.30 3.64 -12.58
C GLY A 52 11.26 2.14 -12.87
N LEU A 53 10.59 1.33 -12.05
CA LEU A 53 10.41 -0.12 -12.25
C LEU A 53 9.19 -0.45 -13.15
N GLN A 54 8.28 0.50 -13.40
CA GLN A 54 7.17 0.31 -14.35
C GLN A 54 7.62 0.04 -15.79
N ASP A 55 8.89 0.28 -16.10
CA ASP A 55 9.52 -0.01 -17.40
C ASP A 55 10.20 -1.39 -17.45
N LEU A 56 10.04 -2.21 -16.40
CA LEU A 56 10.47 -3.60 -16.44
C LEU A 56 9.52 -4.40 -17.32
N SER A 57 9.86 -4.52 -18.60
CA SER A 57 9.49 -5.72 -19.34
C SER A 57 9.97 -6.90 -18.50
N PHE A 58 9.06 -7.72 -17.99
CA PHE A 58 9.40 -9.01 -17.38
C PHE A 58 10.05 -9.87 -18.47
N GLN A 59 11.35 -9.67 -18.69
CA GLN A 59 12.14 -10.54 -19.53
C GLN A 59 12.13 -11.93 -18.89
N GLU A 60 12.20 -12.95 -19.74
CA GLU A 60 11.96 -14.39 -19.50
C GLU A 60 12.92 -15.05 -18.47
N ASP A 61 13.39 -14.32 -17.46
CA ASP A 61 14.15 -14.84 -16.32
C ASP A 61 13.24 -14.95 -15.08
N PRO A 62 12.78 -16.16 -14.73
CA PRO A 62 11.98 -16.40 -13.53
C PRO A 62 12.67 -15.93 -12.24
N GLY A 63 14.00 -15.91 -12.19
CA GLY A 63 14.76 -15.43 -11.02
C GLY A 63 14.63 -13.93 -10.82
N ALA A 64 14.50 -13.17 -11.91
CA ALA A 64 14.25 -11.73 -11.86
C ALA A 64 12.84 -11.44 -11.29
N VAL A 65 11.83 -12.24 -11.66
CA VAL A 65 10.44 -12.08 -11.19
C VAL A 65 10.35 -12.24 -9.67
N VAL A 66 10.94 -13.29 -9.11
CA VAL A 66 10.94 -13.53 -7.65
C VAL A 66 11.59 -12.36 -6.90
N SER A 67 12.73 -11.87 -7.38
CA SER A 67 13.43 -10.74 -6.76
C SER A 67 12.63 -9.43 -6.81
N VAL A 68 11.80 -9.26 -7.84
CA VAL A 68 10.92 -8.10 -7.99
C VAL A 68 9.77 -8.18 -6.99
N ILE A 69 9.14 -9.35 -6.83
CA ILE A 69 8.03 -9.58 -5.88
C ILE A 69 8.51 -9.38 -4.44
N GLU A 70 9.64 -9.97 -4.05
CA GLU A 70 10.23 -9.78 -2.71
C GLU A 70 10.48 -8.30 -2.42
N ARG A 71 11.07 -7.60 -3.40
CA ARG A 71 11.33 -6.17 -3.29
C ARG A 71 10.02 -5.38 -3.20
N MET A 72 8.98 -5.74 -3.95
CA MET A 72 7.66 -5.12 -3.84
C MET A 72 7.07 -5.30 -2.45
N GLY A 73 7.17 -6.49 -1.85
CA GLY A 73 6.69 -6.75 -0.49
C GLY A 73 7.39 -5.92 0.59
N GLU A 74 8.73 -5.86 0.56
CA GLU A 74 9.51 -4.99 1.46
C GLU A 74 9.11 -3.52 1.31
N MET A 75 8.82 -3.11 0.08
CA MET A 75 8.45 -1.75 -0.22
C MET A 75 7.00 -1.44 0.19
N LEU A 76 6.03 -2.35 0.01
CA LEU A 76 4.62 -2.13 0.32
C LEU A 76 4.30 -2.23 1.82
N GLY A 77 4.99 -3.09 2.56
CA GLY A 77 4.74 -3.35 3.99
C GLY A 77 4.70 -2.09 4.90
N PRO A 78 5.55 -1.08 4.70
CA PRO A 78 5.47 0.18 5.43
C PRO A 78 4.22 1.05 5.14
N PHE A 79 3.50 0.77 4.05
CA PHE A 79 2.38 1.58 3.55
C PHE A 79 1.05 0.87 3.66
N VAL A 80 0.98 -0.42 3.36
CA VAL A 80 -0.25 -1.19 3.46
C VAL A 80 -0.42 -1.65 4.92
N MET A 81 -1.49 -1.20 5.54
CA MET A 81 -1.76 -1.38 6.97
C MET A 81 -2.80 -2.46 7.26
N GLY A 82 -3.59 -2.84 6.26
CA GLY A 82 -4.67 -3.82 6.37
C GLY A 82 -5.47 -3.91 5.07
N TRP A 83 -6.26 -4.97 4.96
CA TRP A 83 -7.25 -5.18 3.88
C TRP A 83 -8.32 -6.16 4.37
N ASN A 84 -9.39 -6.31 3.60
CA ASN A 84 -10.34 -7.43 3.73
C ASN A 84 -10.28 -8.37 2.52
N TRP A 85 -9.11 -8.45 1.86
CA TRP A 85 -8.92 -9.32 0.71
C TRP A 85 -8.97 -10.79 1.09
N VAL A 86 -9.39 -11.61 0.14
CA VAL A 86 -9.55 -13.06 0.24
C VAL A 86 -8.79 -13.77 -0.88
N ASP A 87 -8.44 -15.03 -0.66
CA ASP A 87 -7.85 -15.90 -1.68
C ASP A 87 -8.92 -16.49 -2.63
N GLU A 88 -8.49 -17.36 -3.55
CA GLU A 88 -9.35 -18.01 -4.54
C GLU A 88 -10.46 -18.89 -3.90
N ASP A 89 -10.25 -19.37 -2.67
CA ASP A 89 -11.21 -20.17 -1.92
C ASP A 89 -12.17 -19.28 -1.09
N GLY A 90 -11.97 -17.96 -1.10
CA GLY A 90 -12.72 -16.98 -0.33
C GLY A 90 -12.25 -16.88 1.13
N GLU A 91 -11.11 -17.46 1.47
CA GLU A 91 -10.53 -17.38 2.80
C GLU A 91 -9.75 -16.06 2.95
N PRO A 92 -9.83 -15.37 4.11
CA PRO A 92 -9.17 -14.08 4.27
C PRO A 92 -7.63 -14.18 4.21
N TYR A 93 -7.01 -13.36 3.39
CA TYR A 93 -5.56 -13.23 3.38
C TYR A 93 -5.03 -12.78 4.76
N PRO A 94 -3.81 -13.22 5.13
CA PRO A 94 -3.12 -12.69 6.29
C PRO A 94 -3.04 -11.15 6.25
N GLN A 95 -3.06 -10.52 7.43
CA GLN A 95 -2.99 -9.06 7.49
C GLN A 95 -1.55 -8.58 7.18
N PRO A 96 -1.37 -7.57 6.31
CA PRO A 96 -0.06 -7.10 5.86
C PRO A 96 0.72 -6.31 6.93
N LYS A 97 0.06 -5.94 8.03
CA LYS A 97 0.68 -5.15 9.09
C LYS A 97 1.79 -5.94 9.79
N ASN A 98 3.03 -5.53 9.52
CA ASN A 98 4.24 -6.20 10.01
C ASN A 98 4.47 -7.61 9.44
N ASN A 99 3.79 -7.96 8.35
CA ASN A 99 4.04 -9.20 7.62
C ASN A 99 4.24 -8.85 6.15
N ALA A 100 5.50 -8.86 5.69
CA ALA A 100 5.82 -8.58 4.29
C ALA A 100 5.75 -9.83 3.41
N GLU A 101 5.70 -11.02 3.99
CA GLU A 101 5.66 -12.28 3.24
C GLU A 101 4.31 -12.46 2.54
N VAL A 102 3.24 -11.89 3.10
CA VAL A 102 1.89 -11.98 2.51
C VAL A 102 1.79 -11.35 1.12
N PHE A 103 2.68 -10.43 0.75
CA PHE A 103 2.67 -9.87 -0.61
C PHE A 103 3.12 -10.89 -1.67
N GLY A 104 3.81 -11.96 -1.28
CA GLY A 104 4.16 -13.06 -2.19
C GLY A 104 3.01 -14.03 -2.45
N GLU A 105 1.92 -13.93 -1.67
CA GLU A 105 0.70 -14.73 -1.85
C GLU A 105 -0.30 -14.04 -2.80
N LEU A 106 -0.10 -12.75 -3.07
CA LEU A 106 -0.95 -11.97 -3.94
C LEU A 106 -0.66 -12.29 -5.41
N ASP A 107 -1.71 -12.17 -6.22
CA ASP A 107 -1.55 -12.21 -7.66
C ASP A 107 -0.88 -10.93 -8.20
N MET A 108 -0.50 -10.96 -9.48
CA MET A 108 0.18 -9.83 -10.11
C MET A 108 -0.72 -8.59 -10.25
N ASP A 109 -2.02 -8.76 -10.45
CA ASP A 109 -2.96 -7.65 -10.65
C ASP A 109 -3.20 -6.91 -9.33
N GLU A 110 -3.36 -7.64 -8.23
CA GLU A 110 -3.39 -7.17 -6.86
C GLU A 110 -2.12 -6.38 -6.50
N LEU A 111 -0.95 -6.93 -6.80
CA LEU A 111 0.34 -6.27 -6.56
C LEU A 111 0.47 -4.96 -7.35
N MET A 112 0.12 -4.98 -8.63
CA MET A 112 0.17 -3.79 -9.48
C MET A 112 -0.81 -2.71 -9.00
N TRP A 113 -2.01 -3.11 -8.59
CA TRP A 113 -3.00 -2.22 -8.01
C TRP A 113 -2.48 -1.55 -6.73
N LEU A 114 -1.87 -2.32 -5.81
CA LEU A 114 -1.28 -1.78 -4.58
C LEU A 114 -0.22 -0.71 -4.86
N ILE A 115 0.64 -0.95 -5.87
CA ILE A 115 1.70 -0.03 -6.28
C ILE A 115 1.11 1.25 -6.87
N GLU A 116 0.14 1.13 -7.77
CA GLU A 116 -0.54 2.27 -8.39
C GLU A 116 -1.20 3.16 -7.33
N LYS A 117 -2.01 2.56 -6.45
CA LYS A 117 -2.70 3.31 -5.40
C LYS A 117 -1.74 3.92 -4.40
N MET A 118 -0.66 3.23 -4.06
CA MET A 118 0.40 3.82 -3.24
C MET A 118 0.98 5.08 -3.91
N GLY A 119 1.27 5.03 -5.22
CA GLY A 119 1.71 6.19 -6.01
C GLY A 119 0.71 7.35 -5.97
N GLU A 120 -0.59 7.07 -6.13
CA GLU A 120 -1.64 8.08 -5.99
C GLU A 120 -1.68 8.72 -4.60
N GLN A 121 -1.56 7.93 -3.52
CA GLN A 121 -1.58 8.45 -2.15
C GLN A 121 -0.43 9.42 -1.87
N VAL A 122 0.68 9.29 -2.60
CA VAL A 122 1.82 10.21 -2.55
C VAL A 122 1.53 11.47 -3.34
N SER A 123 1.03 11.31 -4.57
CA SER A 123 0.77 12.41 -5.51
C SER A 123 -0.38 13.32 -5.06
N LYS A 124 -1.42 12.78 -4.41
CA LYS A 124 -2.53 13.55 -3.81
C LYS A 124 -2.10 14.52 -2.70
N ARG A 125 -0.82 14.53 -2.29
CA ARG A 125 -0.25 15.56 -1.39
C ARG A 125 0.38 16.75 -2.11
N LYS A 126 0.60 16.67 -3.43
CA LYS A 126 1.25 17.75 -4.21
C LYS A 126 0.26 18.80 -4.73
N ASN A 127 -1.04 18.52 -4.69
CA ASN A 127 -2.12 19.49 -4.93
C ASN A 127 -2.85 19.83 -3.63
#